data_AF-M7Z1X5-F1
#
_entry.id   AF-M7Z1X5-F1
#
_cell.length_a   1.000
_cell.length_b   1.000
_cell.length_c   1.000
_cell.angle_alpha   90.00
_cell.angle_beta   90.00
_cell.angle_gamma   90.00
#
_symmetry.space_group_name_H-M   'P 1'
#
loop_
_entity.id
_entity.type
_entity.pdbx_description
1 polymer ?
#
loop_
_entity_poly.entity_id
_entity_poly.type
_entity_poly.pdbx_seq_one_letter_code
_entity_poly.pdbx_strand_id
1 'polypeptide(L)' 'MLWCGQINIIFLVNNGGYTIEVEIHDGPYNVIKNWNYTALVEAIHNGEGKC' A
#
# COMPACT_ATOMS: atom_id res chain seq x y z
N MET A 1 4.41 -7.87 -12.58
CA MET A 1 4.61 -6.42 -12.43
C MET A 1 6.02 -6.10 -11.97
N LEU A 2 6.38 -6.33 -10.69
CA LEU A 2 7.73 -6.03 -10.19
C LEU A 2 8.85 -6.91 -10.80
N TRP A 3 8.55 -8.17 -11.12
CA TRP A 3 9.53 -9.12 -11.71
C TRP A 3 9.49 -9.18 -13.25
N CYS A 4 8.63 -8.39 -13.90
CA CYS A 4 8.40 -8.44 -15.35
C CYS A 4 9.15 -7.32 -16.11
N GLY A 5 10.09 -6.62 -15.45
CA GLY A 5 10.82 -5.49 -16.04
C GLY A 5 9.98 -4.25 -16.35
N GLN A 6 8.77 -4.14 -15.76
CA GLN A 6 7.91 -2.98 -15.97
C GLN A 6 8.32 -1.81 -15.09
N ILE A 7 8.34 -0.60 -15.65
CA ILE A 7 8.67 0.65 -14.96
C ILE A 7 7.37 1.38 -14.64
N ASN A 8 6.70 0.95 -13.57
CA ASN A 8 5.41 1.53 -13.17
C ASN A 8 5.60 2.58 -12.08
N ILE A 9 4.78 3.63 -12.12
CA ILE A 9 4.64 4.60 -11.05
C ILE A 9 3.36 4.25 -10.28
N ILE A 10 3.47 4.06 -8.96
CA ILE A 10 2.35 3.72 -8.10
C ILE A 10 2.11 4.89 -7.13
N PHE A 11 0.88 5.40 -7.12
CA PHE A 11 0.42 6.34 -6.11
C PHE A 11 -0.38 5.57 -5.06
N LEU A 12 0.19 5.43 -3.87
CA LEU A 12 -0.49 4.84 -2.71
C LEU A 12 -0.99 5.97 -1.81
N VAL A 13 -2.31 6.06 -1.63
CA VAL A 13 -2.93 6.99 -0.68
C VAL A 13 -3.13 6.26 0.65
N ASN A 14 -2.25 6.52 1.62
CA ASN A 14 -2.35 5.93 2.96
C ASN A 14 -3.20 6.82 3.87
N ASN A 15 -4.51 6.61 3.85
CA ASN A 15 -5.51 7.29 4.68
C ASN A 15 -5.91 6.50 5.94
N GLY A 16 -5.23 5.36 6.23
CA GLY A 16 -5.39 4.61 7.47
C GLY A 16 -6.65 3.74 7.58
N GLY A 17 -7.42 3.54 6.50
CA GLY A 17 -8.65 2.76 6.54
C GLY A 17 -9.49 2.86 5.28
N TYR A 18 -10.74 2.39 5.36
CA TYR A 18 -11.69 2.46 4.26
C TYR A 18 -12.46 3.79 4.29
N THR A 19 -11.82 4.89 3.89
CA THR A 19 -12.43 6.24 3.95
C THR A 19 -13.78 6.33 3.25
N ILE A 20 -13.97 5.69 2.09
CA ILE A 20 -15.26 5.75 1.40
C ILE A 20 -16.38 5.08 2.20
N GLU A 21 -16.07 3.99 2.92
CA GLU A 21 -17.05 3.30 3.76
C GLU A 21 -17.37 4.10 5.01
N VAL A 22 -16.41 4.84 5.59
CA VAL A 22 -16.69 5.78 6.68
C VAL A 22 -17.77 6.81 6.28
N GLU A 23 -17.72 7.29 5.03
CA GLU A 23 -18.70 8.25 4.49
C GLU A 23 -20.05 7.61 4.11
N ILE A 24 -20.12 6.28 3.95
CA ILE A 24 -21.37 5.55 3.63
C ILE A 24 -22.01 5.00 4.91
N HIS A 25 -21.22 4.31 5.73
CA HIS A 25 -21.61 3.67 6.98
C HIS A 25 -20.38 3.44 7.87
N ASP A 26 -20.22 4.29 8.89
CA ASP A 26 -19.08 4.17 9.80
C ASP A 26 -19.16 2.95 10.73
N GLY A 27 -18.00 2.39 11.08
CA GLY A 27 -17.91 1.23 11.96
C GLY A 27 -16.48 0.69 12.13
N PRO A 28 -16.27 -0.19 13.14
CA PRO A 28 -14.94 -0.67 13.52
C PRO A 28 -14.24 -1.49 12.43
N TYR A 29 -15.00 -2.02 11.46
CA TYR A 29 -14.48 -2.76 10.30
C TYR A 29 -13.77 -1.86 9.27
N ASN A 30 -13.88 -0.53 9.40
CA ASN A 30 -13.18 0.43 8.54
C ASN A 30 -11.72 0.65 8.96
N VAL A 31 -11.37 0.24 10.18
CA VAL A 31 -10.02 0.38 10.73
C VAL A 31 -9.17 -0.80 10.29
N ILE A 32 -8.10 -0.51 9.55
CA ILE A 32 -7.14 -1.52 9.09
C ILE A 32 -5.82 -1.41 9.86
N LYS A 33 -5.08 -2.51 9.92
CA LYS A 33 -3.71 -2.46 10.42
C LYS A 33 -2.84 -1.71 9.41
N ASN A 34 -2.25 -0.58 9.82
CA ASN A 34 -1.33 0.18 8.98
C ASN A 34 -0.03 -0.60 8.72
N TRP A 35 0.49 -0.52 7.50
CA TRP A 35 1.73 -1.17 7.08
C TRP A 35 2.79 -0.13 6.74
N ASN A 36 4.05 -0.55 6.77
CA ASN A 36 5.13 0.20 6.12
C ASN A 36 5.15 -0.19 4.64
N TYR A 37 4.41 0.54 3.81
CA TYR A 37 4.24 0.25 2.39
C TYR A 37 5.52 0.42 1.56
N THR A 38 6.45 1.29 1.99
CA THR A 38 7.75 1.42 1.32
C THR A 38 8.65 0.24 1.64
N ALA A 39 8.68 -0.20 2.91
CA ALA A 39 9.45 -1.39 3.30
C ALA A 39 8.93 -2.67 2.64
N LEU A 40 7.63 -2.75 2.30
CA LEU A 40 7.11 -3.86 1.49
C LEU A 40 7.79 -3.93 0.12
N VAL A 41 8.01 -2.79 -0.55
CA VAL A 41 8.71 -2.75 -1.84
C VAL A 41 10.17 -3.18 -1.68
N GLU A 42 10.85 -2.70 -0.64
CA GLU A 42 12.22 -3.11 -0.33
C GLU A 42 12.33 -4.62 -0.06
N ALA A 43 11.37 -5.19 0.69
CA ALA A 43 11.32 -6.60 1.00
C ALA A 43 11.05 -7.49 -0.23
N ILE A 44 10.17 -7.06 -1.14
CA ILE A 44 9.91 -7.78 -2.39
C ILE A 44 11.17 -7.83 -3.26
N HIS A 45 12.00 -6.78 -3.20
CA HIS A 45 13.26 -6.73 -3.93
C HIS A 45 14.44 -7.33 -3.12
N ASN A 46 14.21 -7.86 -1.92
CA ASN A 46 15.28 -8.42 -1.07
C ASN A 46 16.42 -7.40 -0.79
N GLY A 47 16.12 -6.10 -0.77
CA GLY A 47 17.10 -5.04 -0.51
C GLY A 47 18.10 -4.75 -1.64
N GLU A 48 18.06 -5.48 -2.76
CA GLU A 48 19.00 -5.32 -3.90
C GLU A 48 18.52 -4.28 -4.95
N GLY A 49 17.60 -3.40 -4.53
CA GLY A 49 16.73 -2.59 -5.39
C GLY A 49 17.43 -1.41 -5.99
N LYS A 50 17.51 -1.35 -7.31
CA LYS A 50 17.69 -0.08 -8.00
C LYS A 50 16.32 0.59 -8.10
N CYS A 51 15.87 1.18 -6.99
CA CYS A 51 14.79 2.17 -7.02
C CYS A 51 15.29 3.45 -7.69
#